data_AF-T5A1F1-F1
#
_entry.id   AF-T5A1F1-F1
#
_cell.length_a   1.000
_cell.length_b   1.000
_cell.length_c   1.000
_cell.angle_alpha   90.00
_cell.angle_beta   90.00
_cell.angle_gamma   90.00
#
_symmetry.space_group_name_H-M   'P 1'
#
loop_
_entity.id
_entity.type
_entity.pdbx_description
1 polymer ?
#
loop_
_entity_poly.entity_id
_entity_poly.type
_entity_poly.pdbx_seq_one_letter_code
_entity_poly.pdbx_strand_id
1 'polypeptide(L)' 'MAKDLRLAMVAAREAGANMALADSALAVYEAAEKRHDCKGRDFSVVYRYLGGKEE' A
#
# COMPACT_ATOMS: atom_id res chain seq x y z
N MET A 1 -2.59 2.27 -6.99
CA MET A 1 -2.09 2.34 -5.60
C MET A 1 -1.04 1.31 -5.23
N ALA A 2 -1.32 -0.01 -5.18
CA ALA A 2 -0.25 -1.00 -4.99
C ALA A 2 0.82 -0.87 -6.10
N LYS A 3 0.38 -0.53 -7.31
CA LYS A 3 1.25 -0.16 -8.44
C LYS A 3 2.22 0.99 -8.11
N ASP A 4 1.73 2.08 -7.51
CA ASP A 4 2.53 3.27 -7.24
C ASP A 4 3.56 3.00 -6.12
N LEU A 5 3.16 2.23 -5.10
CA LEU A 5 4.07 1.74 -4.07
C LEU A 5 5.17 0.84 -4.68
N ARG A 6 4.82 -0.08 -5.59
CA ARG A 6 5.81 -0.91 -6.29
C ARG A 6 6.78 -0.07 -7.12
N LEU A 7 6.30 0.96 -7.81
CA LEU A 7 7.16 1.88 -8.56
C LEU A 7 8.13 2.62 -7.63
N ALA A 8 7.65 3.11 -6.48
CA ALA A 8 8.51 3.75 -5.47
C ALA A 8 9.55 2.78 -4.89
N MET A 9 9.19 1.52 -4.66
CA MET A 9 10.12 0.48 -4.21
C MET A 9 11.22 0.18 -5.24
N VAL A 10 10.88 0.15 -6.53
CA VAL A 10 11.87 -0.02 -7.61
C VAL A 10 12.84 1.17 -7.63
N ALA A 11 12.32 2.39 -7.63
CA ALA A 11 13.16 3.60 -7.62
C ALA A 11 14.05 3.68 -6.36
N ALA A 12 13.51 3.33 -5.18
CA ALA A 12 14.28 3.29 -3.95
C ALA A 12 15.42 2.26 -4.01
N ARG A 13 15.16 1.08 -4.58
CA ARG A 13 16.17 0.04 -4.78
C ARG A 13 17.27 0.49 -5.74
N GLU A 14 16.89 1.13 -6.85
CA GLU A 14 17.85 1.67 -7.84
C GLU A 14 18.70 2.80 -7.25
N ALA A 15 18.13 3.62 -6.36
CA ALA A 15 18.82 4.71 -5.69
C ALA A 15 19.65 4.25 -4.47
N GLY A 16 19.60 2.97 -4.08
CA GLY A 16 20.25 2.48 -2.85
C GLY A 16 19.65 3.06 -1.57
N ALA A 17 18.39 3.52 -1.62
CA ALA A 17 17.71 4.09 -0.46
C ALA A 17 17.28 3.01 0.53
N ASN A 18 17.19 3.38 1.82
CA ASN A 18 16.73 2.46 2.86
C ASN A 18 15.21 2.19 2.71
N MET A 19 14.85 0.91 2.55
CA MET A 19 13.47 0.44 2.39
C MET A 19 12.86 -0.04 3.71
N ALA A 20 13.01 0.74 4.78
CA ALA A 20 12.75 0.32 6.17
C ALA A 20 11.35 -0.28 6.42
N LEU A 21 10.33 0.17 5.68
CA LEU A 21 8.94 -0.29 5.84
C LEU A 21 8.31 -0.80 4.54
N ALA A 22 9.08 -0.91 3.45
CA ALA A 22 8.53 -1.11 2.11
C ALA A 22 7.72 -2.41 1.98
N ASP A 23 8.28 -3.53 2.44
CA ASP A 23 7.61 -4.84 2.35
C ASP A 23 6.37 -4.92 3.23
N SER A 24 6.44 -4.35 4.44
CA SER A 24 5.29 -4.30 5.36
C SER A 24 4.16 -3.43 4.78
N ALA A 25 4.50 -2.29 4.19
CA ALA A 25 3.53 -1.45 3.48
C ALA A 25 2.91 -2.21 2.29
N LEU A 26 3.72 -2.89 1.48
CA LEU A 26 3.22 -3.64 0.32
C LEU A 26 2.25 -4.75 0.75
N ALA A 27 2.57 -5.49 1.81
CA ALA A 27 1.71 -6.54 2.33
C ALA A 27 0.32 -6.01 2.76
N VAL A 28 0.28 -4.84 3.41
CA VAL A 28 -0.98 -4.18 3.79
C VAL A 28 -1.79 -3.79 2.55
N TYR A 29 -1.14 -3.23 1.53
CA TYR A 29 -1.80 -2.82 0.29
C TYR A 29 -2.40 -4.01 -0.46
N GLU A 30 -1.63 -5.10 -0.60
CA GLU A 30 -2.11 -6.33 -1.24
C GLU A 30 -3.24 -6.99 -0.46
N ALA A 31 -3.20 -6.95 0.87
CA ALA A 31 -4.27 -7.48 1.72
C ALA A 31 -5.55 -6.64 1.59
N ALA A 32 -5.42 -5.32 1.58
CA ALA A 32 -6.54 -4.40 1.40
C ALA A 32 -7.19 -4.59 0.01
N GLU A 33 -6.41 -4.69 -1.07
CA GLU A 33 -6.92 -4.84 -2.45
C GLU A 33 -7.72 -6.13 -2.67
N LYS A 34 -7.43 -7.19 -1.91
CA LYS A 34 -8.17 -8.46 -1.96
C LYS A 34 -9.56 -8.38 -1.33
N ARG A 35 -9.86 -7.36 -0.52
CA ARG A 35 -11.17 -7.20 0.09
C ARG A 35 -12.17 -6.62 -0.91
N HIS A 36 -13.35 -7.23 -0.97
CA HIS A 36 -14.42 -6.82 -1.88
C HIS A 36 -14.91 -5.38 -1.60
N ASP A 37 -14.84 -4.92 -0.36
CA ASP A 37 -15.23 -3.57 0.07
C ASP A 37 -14.12 -2.51 -0.15
N CYS A 38 -12.98 -2.93 -0.70
CA CYS A 38 -11.80 -2.11 -0.98
C CYS A 38 -11.41 -2.11 -2.47
N LYS A 39 -12.14 -2.82 -3.33
CA LYS A 39 -11.82 -2.92 -4.77
C LYS A 39 -12.07 -1.57 -5.47
N GLY A 40 -11.07 -1.08 -6.20
CA GLY A 40 -11.18 0.13 -7.04
C GLY A 40 -11.14 1.47 -6.31
N ARG A 41 -10.72 1.49 -5.04
CA ARG A 41 -10.66 2.69 -4.20
C ARG A 41 -9.21 3.15 -3.93
N ASP A 42 -9.07 4.37 -3.41
CA ASP A 42 -7.79 5.05 -3.12
C ASP A 42 -7.25 4.75 -1.71
N PHE A 43 -6.38 5.60 -1.15
CA PHE A 43 -5.68 5.38 0.13
C PHE A 43 -6.63 5.13 1.31
N SER A 44 -7.87 5.58 1.17
CA SER A 44 -8.96 5.28 2.09
C SER A 44 -9.12 3.78 2.40
N VAL A 45 -8.81 2.88 1.44
CA VAL A 45 -8.91 1.42 1.69
C VAL A 45 -7.89 0.90 2.67
N VAL A 46 -6.68 1.46 2.64
CA VAL A 46 -5.62 1.07 3.56
C VAL A 46 -5.98 1.55 4.95
N TYR A 47 -6.47 2.80 5.06
CA TYR A 47 -6.94 3.34 6.32
C TYR A 47 -8.10 2.51 6.91
N ARG A 48 -9.13 2.19 6.11
CA ARG A 48 -10.24 1.30 6.50
C ARG A 48 -9.76 -0.11 6.86
N TYR A 49 -8.85 -0.68 6.07
CA TYR A 49 -8.29 -2.02 6.33
C TYR A 49 -7.62 -2.09 7.70
N LEU A 50 -6.94 -1.02 8.10
CA LEU A 50 -6.30 -0.87 9.40
C LEU A 50 -7.29 -0.51 10.53
N GLY A 51 -8.59 -0.48 10.26
CA GLY A 51 -9.63 -0.18 11.25
C GLY A 51 -9.98 1.30 11.38
N GLY A 52 -9.47 2.14 10.47
CA GLY A 52 -9.85 3.54 10.36
C GLY A 52 -11.33 3.71 10.01
N LYS A 53 -11.92 4.80 10.50
CA LYS A 53 -13.30 5.21 10.18
C LYS A 53 -13.23 6.40 9.23
N GLU A 54 -13.70 6.22 8.00
CA GLU A 54 -13.96 7.33 7.07
C GLU A 54 -15.26 8.02 7.50
N GLU A 55 -15.25 9.35 7.58
CA GLU A 55 -16.44 10.17 7.89
C GLU A 55 -17.34 10.37 6.66
#